data_AF-A0A1C6FLD9-F1
#
_entry.id   AF-A0A1C6FLD9-F1
#
_cell.length_a   1.000
_cell.length_b   1.000
_cell.length_c   1.000
_cell.angle_alpha   90.00
_cell.angle_beta   90.00
_cell.angle_gamma   90.00
#
_symmetry.space_group_name_H-M   'P 1'
#
loop_
_entity.id
_entity.type
_entity.pdbx_description
1 polymer ?
#
loop_
_entity_poly.entity_id
_entity_poly.type
_entity_poly.pdbx_seq_one_letter_code
_entity_poly.pdbx_strand_id
1 'polypeptide(L)'
;MSRNIMRHLRFSKSEYESICKKAAYLKIPESRFIRKIAVQGNLKRYDLYELRKITRAFYCCGDSLKQIRKIAEIEKSEYLPEINGEVYGEK
;
A
#
# COMPACT_ATOMS: atom_id res chain seq x y z
N MET A 1 14.89 -7.47 -13.44
CA MET A 1 15.15 -6.70 -14.66
C MET A 1 16.44 -5.91 -14.50
N SER A 2 17.50 -6.30 -15.21
CA SER A 2 18.71 -5.49 -15.36
C SER A 2 18.38 -4.25 -16.21
N ARG A 3 19.00 -3.11 -15.91
CA ARG A 3 18.85 -1.89 -16.72
C ARG A 3 20.11 -1.69 -17.57
N ASN A 4 19.95 -1.63 -18.89
CA ASN A 4 21.07 -1.49 -19.85
C ASN A 4 21.41 -0.03 -20.22
N ILE A 5 20.68 0.96 -19.71
CA ILE A 5 20.91 2.38 -20.05
C ILE A 5 21.57 3.07 -18.87
N MET A 6 22.80 3.55 -19.08
CA MET A 6 23.55 4.38 -18.14
C MET A 6 23.51 5.84 -18.59
N ARG A 7 23.28 6.76 -17.65
CA ARG A 7 23.37 8.21 -17.87
C ARG A 7 24.30 8.80 -16.83
N HIS A 8 25.27 9.59 -17.27
CA HIS A 8 26.18 10.30 -16.38
C HIS A 8 25.56 11.66 -15.99
N LEU A 9 25.57 11.94 -14.70
CA LEU A 9 25.13 13.21 -14.14
C LEU A 9 26.32 13.80 -13.36
N ARG A 10 26.53 15.10 -13.51
CA ARG A 10 27.57 15.82 -12.76
C ARG A 10 26.88 16.72 -11.76
N PHE A 11 27.33 16.63 -10.52
CA PHE A 11 26.86 17.45 -9.42
C PHE A 11 28.07 18.11 -8.78
N SER A 12 27.94 19.37 -8.41
CA SER A 12 28.80 19.98 -7.41
C SER A 12 28.59 19.31 -6.04
N LYS A 13 29.51 19.55 -5.11
CA LYS A 13 29.43 18.97 -3.76
C LYS A 13 28.15 19.38 -3.03
N SER A 14 27.76 20.66 -3.10
CA SER A 14 26.56 21.19 -2.45
C SER A 14 25.25 20.65 -3.06
N GLU A 15 25.22 20.45 -4.37
CA GLU A 15 24.09 19.81 -5.06
C GLU A 15 23.94 18.35 -4.62
N TYR A 16 25.04 17.61 -4.55
CA TYR A 16 25.01 16.22 -4.13
C TYR A 16 24.60 16.06 -2.66
N GLU A 17 25.08 16.94 -1.77
CA GLU A 17 24.62 16.97 -0.37
C GLU A 17 23.11 17.23 -0.27
N SER A 18 22.57 18.10 -1.11
CA SER A 18 21.12 18.35 -1.19
C SER A 18 20.34 17.12 -1.65
N ILE A 19 20.89 16.35 -2.59
CA ILE A 19 20.34 15.07 -3.04
C ILE A 19 20.33 14.06 -1.89
N CYS A 20 21.45 13.91 -1.17
CA CYS A 20 21.55 13.00 -0.03
C CYS A 20 20.53 13.33 1.06
N LYS A 21 20.39 14.62 1.44
CA LYS A 21 19.39 15.07 2.44
C LYS A 21 17.96 14.73 2.02
N LYS A 22 17.61 14.99 0.75
CA LYS A 22 16.26 14.70 0.21
C LYS A 22 15.99 13.19 0.13
N ALA A 23 16.99 12.40 -0.29
CA ALA A 23 16.88 10.95 -0.34
C ALA A 23 16.69 10.34 1.07
N ALA A 24 17.46 10.84 2.06
CA ALA A 24 17.36 10.44 3.45
C ALA A 24 15.97 10.74 4.05
N TYR A 25 15.43 11.94 3.82
CA TYR A 25 14.07 12.32 4.24
C TYR A 25 13.01 11.33 3.70
N LEU A 26 13.13 10.97 2.42
CA LEU A 26 12.24 10.00 1.77
C LEU A 26 12.53 8.54 2.17
N LYS A 27 13.58 8.27 2.96
CA LYS A 27 14.17 6.94 3.27
C LYS A 27 14.28 6.05 2.03
N ILE A 28 14.90 6.58 0.97
CA ILE A 28 15.26 5.82 -0.23
C ILE A 28 16.74 6.04 -0.59
N PRO A 29 17.40 5.09 -1.28
CA PRO A 29 18.77 5.28 -1.75
C PRO A 29 18.91 6.47 -2.72
N GLU A 30 20.05 7.17 -2.74
CA GLU A 30 20.23 8.37 -3.58
C GLU A 30 20.05 8.05 -5.07
N SER A 31 20.60 6.93 -5.53
CA SER A 31 20.42 6.49 -6.93
C SER A 31 18.94 6.26 -7.28
N ARG A 32 18.12 5.82 -6.32
CA ARG A 32 16.67 5.66 -6.51
C ARG A 32 15.98 7.01 -6.50
N PHE A 33 16.37 7.92 -5.61
CA PHE A 33 15.86 9.29 -5.57
C PHE A 33 16.09 10.00 -6.91
N ILE A 34 17.34 10.03 -7.40
CA ILE A 34 17.72 10.69 -8.67
C ILE A 34 16.86 10.17 -9.83
N ARG A 35 16.69 8.85 -9.93
CA ARG A 35 15.86 8.25 -10.99
C ARG A 35 14.39 8.62 -10.86
N LYS A 36 13.85 8.60 -9.65
CA LYS A 36 12.43 8.90 -9.43
C LYS A 36 12.11 10.37 -9.65
N ILE A 37 12.96 11.28 -9.15
CA ILE A 37 12.73 12.72 -9.29
C ILE A 37 12.86 13.15 -10.75
N ALA A 38 13.76 12.54 -11.53
CA ALA A 38 13.91 12.82 -12.96
C ALA A 38 12.67 12.46 -13.79
N VAL A 39 11.84 11.52 -13.33
CA VAL A 39 10.60 11.11 -14.02
C VAL A 39 9.37 11.83 -13.45
N GLN A 40 9.28 11.95 -12.13
CA GLN A 40 8.08 12.40 -11.44
C GLN A 40 8.06 13.91 -11.16
N GLY A 41 9.21 14.60 -11.20
CA GLY A 41 9.35 16.04 -10.95
C GLY A 41 9.15 16.45 -9.48
N ASN A 42 8.28 15.77 -8.73
CA ASN A 42 8.05 15.97 -7.31
C ASN A 42 7.91 14.62 -6.59
N LEU A 43 8.50 14.51 -5.40
CA LEU A 43 8.42 13.32 -4.55
C LEU A 43 7.96 13.70 -3.15
N LYS A 44 6.80 13.18 -2.76
CA LYS A 44 6.28 13.29 -1.41
C LYS A 44 6.27 11.91 -0.76
N ARG A 45 6.53 11.87 0.54
CA ARG A 45 6.39 10.67 1.35
C ARG A 45 5.24 10.86 2.31
N TYR A 46 4.32 9.90 2.28
CA TYR A 46 3.24 9.80 3.25
C TYR A 46 3.48 8.57 4.11
N ASP A 47 3.40 8.75 5.43
CA ASP A 47 3.37 7.61 6.33
C ASP A 47 1.93 7.11 6.44
N LEU A 48 1.68 5.92 5.91
CA LEU A 48 0.38 5.27 5.95
C LEU A 48 0.29 4.25 7.09
N TYR A 49 1.13 4.36 8.12
CA TYR A 49 1.14 3.44 9.25
C TYR A 49 -0.23 3.38 9.96
N GLU A 50 -0.78 4.52 10.36
CA GLU A 50 -2.07 4.58 11.06
C GLU A 50 -3.23 4.07 10.18
N LEU A 51 -3.24 4.45 8.90
CA LEU A 51 -4.24 3.94 7.96
C LEU A 51 -4.18 2.41 7.86
N ARG A 52 -2.97 1.84 7.71
CA ARG A 52 -2.79 0.37 7.65
C ARG A 52 -3.22 -0.33 8.93
N LYS A 53 -3.03 0.29 10.09
CA LYS A 53 -3.49 -0.27 11.38
C LYS A 53 -5.02 -0.43 11.40
N ILE A 54 -5.72 0.60 10.94
CA ILE A 54 -7.19 0.58 10.82
C ILE A 54 -7.63 -0.45 9.78
N THR A 55 -7.05 -0.44 8.58
CA THR A 55 -7.43 -1.39 7.51
C THR A 55 -7.20 -2.85 7.95
N ARG A 56 -6.12 -3.11 8.70
CA ARG A 56 -5.83 -4.45 9.23
C ARG A 56 -6.93 -4.93 10.19
N ALA A 57 -7.45 -4.07 11.05
CA ALA A 57 -8.55 -4.43 11.94
C ALA A 57 -9.79 -4.83 11.14
N PHE A 58 -10.15 -4.06 10.10
CA PHE A 58 -11.25 -4.41 9.20
C PHE A 58 -11.05 -5.75 8.49
N TYR A 59 -9.84 -6.05 8.02
CA TYR A 59 -9.54 -7.36 7.43
C TYR A 59 -9.74 -8.49 8.42
N CYS A 60 -9.28 -8.35 9.66
CA CYS A 60 -9.49 -9.36 10.69
C CYS A 60 -10.98 -9.60 10.96
N CYS A 61 -11.79 -8.54 11.04
CA CYS A 61 -13.25 -8.68 11.16
C CYS A 61 -13.84 -9.41 9.95
N GLY A 62 -13.42 -9.04 8.73
CA GLY A 62 -13.87 -9.68 7.49
C GLY A 62 -13.51 -11.18 7.43
N ASP A 63 -12.32 -11.55 7.90
CA ASP A 63 -11.88 -12.96 7.97
C ASP A 63 -12.74 -13.77 8.94
N SER A 64 -13.04 -13.23 10.12
CA SER A 64 -13.94 -13.86 11.08
C SER A 64 -15.35 -14.02 10.52
N LEU A 65 -15.90 -12.98 9.86
CA LEU A 65 -17.21 -13.05 9.21
C LEU A 65 -17.24 -14.11 8.10
N LYS A 66 -16.17 -14.20 7.30
CA LYS A 66 -16.03 -15.21 6.25
C LYS A 66 -15.99 -16.63 6.82
N GLN A 67 -15.35 -16.82 7.97
CA GLN A 67 -15.33 -18.11 8.67
C GLN A 67 -16.72 -18.49 9.19
N ILE A 68 -17.44 -17.55 9.82
CA ILE A 68 -18.82 -17.76 10.27
C ILE A 68 -19.71 -18.20 9.11
N ARG A 69 -19.65 -17.47 7.98
CA ARG A 69 -20.42 -17.84 6.78
C ARG A 69 -20.09 -19.25 6.30
N LYS A 70 -18.80 -19.60 6.24
CA LYS A 70 -18.38 -20.94 5.83
C LYS A 70 -18.91 -22.05 6.74
N ILE A 71 -18.95 -21.82 8.06
CA ILE A 71 -19.54 -22.77 9.01
C ILE A 71 -21.05 -22.89 8.76
N ALA A 72 -21.75 -21.76 8.60
CA ALA A 72 -23.18 -21.76 8.30
C ALA A 72 -23.52 -22.49 6.98
N GLU A 73 -22.69 -22.33 5.95
CA GLU A 73 -22.78 -23.07 4.68
C GLU A 73 -22.63 -24.60 4.91
N ILE A 74 -21.65 -25.02 5.73
CA ILE A 74 -21.38 -26.44 6.03
C ILE A 74 -22.53 -27.05 6.85
N GLU A 75 -23.00 -26.35 7.87
CA GLU A 75 -24.06 -26.82 8.77
C GLU A 75 -25.46 -26.68 8.18
N LYS A 76 -25.59 -26.07 6.98
CA LYS A 76 -26.86 -25.75 6.32
C LYS A 76 -27.79 -24.96 7.25
N SER A 77 -27.23 -23.94 7.87
CA SER A 77 -27.95 -23.06 8.80
C SER A 77 -29.17 -22.42 8.12
N GLU A 78 -30.29 -22.37 8.85
CA GLU A 78 -31.52 -21.69 8.41
C GLU A 78 -31.33 -20.17 8.20
N TYR A 79 -30.32 -19.57 8.85
CA TYR A 79 -29.99 -18.15 8.77
C TYR A 79 -29.06 -17.80 7.59
N LEU A 80 -28.66 -18.77 6.76
CA LEU A 80 -27.75 -18.52 5.63
C LEU A 80 -28.26 -17.44 4.65
N PRO A 81 -29.56 -17.36 4.30
CA PRO A 81 -30.09 -16.28 3.47
C PRO A 81 -29.90 -14.88 4.09
N GLU A 82 -30.05 -14.75 5.41
CA GLU A 82 -29.82 -13.49 6.13
C GLU A 82 -28.34 -13.11 6.12
N ILE A 83 -27.45 -14.08 6.37
CA ILE A 83 -26.00 -13.89 6.34
C ILE A 83 -25.52 -13.46 4.95
N ASN A 84 -26.16 -13.96 3.88
CA ASN A 84 -25.88 -13.54 2.51
C ASN A 84 -26.47 -12.16 2.16
N GLY A 85 -27.27 -11.57 3.04
CA GLY A 85 -27.96 -10.31 2.79
C GLY A 85 -29.21 -10.43 1.91
N GLU A 86 -29.70 -11.64 1.66
CA GLU A 86 -30.84 -11.91 0.77
C GLU A 86 -32.18 -11.47 1.39
N VAL A 87 -32.24 -11.33 2.72
CA VAL A 87 -33.45 -10.93 3.48
C VAL A 87 -33.58 -9.41 3.61
N TYR A 88 -32.47 -8.67 3.48
CA TYR A 88 -32.45 -7.19 3.48
C TYR A 88 -32.40 -6.61 2.06
N GLY A 89 -32.99 -7.32 1.09
CA GLY A 89 -33.08 -6.87 -0.29
C GLY A 89 -33.50 -5.41 -0.38
N GLU A 90 -32.57 -4.57 -0.85
CA GLU A 90 -32.95 -3.42 -1.66
C GLU A 90 -33.89 -3.93 -2.76
N LYS A 91 -35.06 -3.29 -2.85
CA LYS A 91 -35.81 -3.21 -4.09
C LYS A 91 -35.04 -2.37 -5.10
#